data_AF-A0A6M4GUK5-F1
#
_entry.id   AF-A0A6M4GUK5-F1
#
_cell.length_a   1.000
_cell.length_b   1.000
_cell.length_c   1.000
_cell.angle_alpha   90.00
_cell.angle_beta   90.00
_cell.angle_gamma   90.00
#
_symmetry.space_group_name_H-M   'P 1'
#
loop_
_entity.id
_entity.type
_entity.pdbx_description
1 polymer ?
#
loop_
_entity_poly.entity_id
_entity_poly.type
_entity_poly.pdbx_seq_one_letter_code
_entity_poly.pdbx_strand_id
1 'polypeptide(L)'
;MTATQKLLVIVEQGRIVGTQFVTPPGGALPAVSVTLQRGPGQDVHEIDMEPPTAMRTLEQIHQFHEAVAKKLGVEKLYGRKG
;
A
#
# COMPACT_ATOMS: atom_id res chain seq x y z
N MET A 1 -12.89 -12.50 -10.76
CA MET A 1 -12.61 -12.20 -9.34
C MET A 1 -11.12 -12.07 -9.20
N THR A 2 -10.62 -10.87 -8.92
CA THR A 2 -9.19 -10.63 -8.70
C THR A 2 -8.85 -11.18 -7.32
N ALA A 3 -7.87 -12.09 -7.25
CA ALA A 3 -7.47 -12.70 -5.98
C ALA A 3 -6.86 -11.64 -5.06
N THR A 4 -7.16 -11.72 -3.76
CA THR A 4 -6.53 -10.87 -2.76
C THR A 4 -5.02 -11.13 -2.75
N GLN A 5 -4.22 -10.06 -2.72
CA GLN A 5 -2.76 -10.11 -2.72
C GLN A 5 -2.23 -9.41 -1.48
N LYS A 6 -1.03 -9.80 -1.03
CA LYS A 6 -0.33 -9.07 0.03
C LYS A 6 0.09 -7.69 -0.48
N LEU A 7 -0.19 -6.67 0.32
CA LEU A 7 0.24 -5.30 0.14
C LEU A 7 1.17 -4.93 1.30
N LEU A 8 2.41 -4.60 0.97
CA LEU A 8 3.33 -3.94 1.90
C LEU A 8 2.97 -2.46 1.99
N VAL A 9 2.90 -1.95 3.20
CA VAL A 9 2.62 -0.53 3.50
C VAL A 9 3.67 -0.01 4.45
N ILE A 10 4.32 1.09 4.09
CA ILE A 10 5.21 1.83 4.98
C ILE A 10 4.45 2.99 5.58
N VAL A 11 4.52 3.11 6.91
CA VAL A 11 3.92 4.19 7.68
C VAL A 11 5.01 4.98 8.39
N GLU A 12 4.92 6.30 8.35
CA GLU A 12 5.79 7.23 9.07
C GLU A 12 4.93 8.24 9.82
N GLN A 13 5.07 8.34 11.14
CA GLN A 13 4.30 9.28 11.98
C GLN A 13 2.77 9.19 11.74
N GLY A 14 2.27 7.97 11.49
CA GLY A 14 0.86 7.70 11.20
C GLY A 14 0.41 8.01 9.77
N ARG A 15 1.31 8.37 8.85
CA ARG A 15 1.05 8.61 7.43
C ARG A 15 1.54 7.45 6.58
N ILE A 16 0.76 7.06 5.58
CA ILE A 16 1.23 6.12 4.55
C ILE A 16 2.22 6.87 3.65
N VAL A 17 3.46 6.36 3.53
CA VAL A 17 4.52 6.95 2.70
C VAL A 17 4.97 6.04 1.56
N GLY A 18 4.52 4.79 1.56
CA GLY A 18 4.78 3.86 0.45
C GLY A 18 3.85 2.66 0.50
N THR A 19 3.48 2.14 -0.67
CA THR A 19 2.73 0.89 -0.81
C THR A 19 3.31 0.05 -1.95
N GLN A 20 3.33 -1.27 -1.80
CA GLN A 20 3.76 -2.19 -2.86
C GLN A 20 3.01 -3.52 -2.77
N PHE A 21 2.34 -3.91 -3.85
CA PHE A 21 1.78 -5.26 -3.96
C PHE A 21 2.92 -6.29 -4.12
N VAL A 22 2.86 -7.34 -3.31
CA VAL A 22 3.79 -8.45 -3.37
C VAL A 22 3.27 -9.46 -4.38
N THR A 23 3.91 -9.49 -5.53
CA THR A 23 3.68 -10.57 -6.51
C THR A 23 4.51 -11.78 -6.07
N PRO A 24 3.89 -12.96 -5.82
CA PRO A 24 4.66 -14.15 -5.55
C PRO A 24 5.59 -14.46 -6.74
N PRO A 25 6.80 -14.98 -6.49
CA PRO A 25 7.71 -15.32 -7.57
C PRO A 25 7.07 -16.39 -8.46
N GLY A 26 6.61 -15.98 -9.65
CA GLY A 26 6.37 -16.90 -10.75
C GLY A 26 7.72 -17.42 -11.26
N GLY A 27 7.77 -18.66 -11.76
CA GLY A 27 9.00 -19.41 -12.07
C GLY A 27 10.03 -18.79 -13.04
N ALA A 28 9.88 -17.53 -13.43
CA ALA A 28 10.93 -16.69 -14.00
C ALA A 28 10.95 -15.37 -13.21
N LEU A 29 11.85 -15.26 -12.23
CA LEU A 29 12.12 -13.99 -11.57
C LEU A 29 12.61 -12.99 -12.64
N PRO A 30 11.98 -11.80 -12.81
CA PRO A 30 12.61 -10.75 -13.58
C PRO A 30 13.96 -10.43 -12.90
N ALA A 31 15.00 -10.20 -13.71
CA ALA A 31 16.39 -10.00 -13.26
C ALA A 31 16.57 -8.78 -12.32
N VAL A 32 15.51 -7.99 -12.11
CA VAL A 32 15.46 -6.86 -11.17
C VAL A 32 14.15 -6.92 -10.39
N SER A 33 14.23 -7.30 -9.11
CA SER A 33 13.14 -7.11 -8.15
C SER A 33 13.43 -5.85 -7.33
N VAL A 34 12.62 -4.81 -7.48
CA VAL A 34 12.65 -3.64 -6.59
C VAL A 34 11.70 -3.94 -5.43
N THR A 35 12.22 -3.96 -4.21
CA THR A 35 11.43 -4.13 -3.00
C THR A 35 11.37 -2.80 -2.26
N LEU A 36 10.17 -2.42 -1.84
CA LEU A 36 9.91 -1.27 -0.99
C LEU A 36 10.58 -1.51 0.37
N GLN A 37 11.53 -0.64 0.72
CA GLN A 37 12.29 -0.73 1.96
C GLN A 37 11.93 0.42 2.90
N ARG A 38 11.85 0.12 4.20
CA ARG A 38 11.64 1.13 5.23
C ARG A 38 12.93 1.88 5.57
N GLY A 39 12.77 3.18 5.79
CA GLY A 39 13.78 4.03 6.41
C GLY A 39 13.70 4.04 7.95
N PRO A 40 14.63 4.75 8.62
CA PRO A 40 14.60 4.93 10.07
C PRO A 40 13.30 5.63 10.53
N GLY A 41 12.70 5.16 11.62
CA GLY A 41 11.47 5.74 12.15
C GLY A 41 10.20 5.39 11.38
N GLN A 42 10.30 4.47 10.42
CA GLN A 42 9.18 3.98 9.64
C GLN A 42 8.79 2.56 10.05
N ASP A 43 7.48 2.33 10.09
CA ASP A 43 6.85 1.05 10.36
C ASP A 43 6.47 0.37 9.05
N VAL A 44 6.54 -0.96 9.01
CA VAL A 44 6.12 -1.77 7.86
C VAL A 44 4.95 -2.64 8.29
N HIS A 45 3.90 -2.62 7.47
CA HIS A 45 2.71 -3.44 7.64
C HIS A 45 2.47 -4.28 6.40
N GLU A 46 1.94 -5.48 6.61
CA GLU A 46 1.42 -6.34 5.54
C GLU A 46 -0.09 -6.47 5.70
N ILE A 47 -0.84 -6.16 4.65
CA ILE A 47 -2.29 -6.38 4.61
C ILE A 47 -2.68 -7.12 3.34
N ASP A 48 -3.71 -7.95 3.42
CA ASP A 48 -4.30 -8.55 2.24
C ASP A 48 -5.21 -7.52 1.56
N MET A 49 -5.02 -7.23 0.27
CA MET A 49 -5.85 -6.27 -0.46
C MET A 49 -6.04 -6.73 -1.91
N GLU A 50 -7.19 -6.40 -2.49
CA GLU A 50 -7.41 -6.59 -3.92
C GLU A 50 -6.69 -5.47 -4.68
N PRO A 51 -5.80 -5.78 -5.65
CA PRO A 51 -5.18 -4.75 -6.46
C PRO A 51 -6.21 -4.00 -7.29
N PRO A 52 -6.14 -2.67 -7.37
CA PRO A 52 -7.02 -1.92 -8.26
C PRO A 52 -6.70 -2.27 -9.71
N THR A 53 -7.73 -2.51 -10.53
CA THR A 53 -7.57 -2.83 -11.95
C THR A 53 -6.85 -1.72 -12.73
N ALA A 54 -7.08 -0.46 -12.33
CA ALA A 54 -6.34 0.70 -12.82
C ALA A 54 -6.48 1.87 -11.83
N MET A 55 -5.44 2.68 -11.72
CA MET A 55 -5.46 3.98 -11.05
C MET A 55 -5.00 5.03 -12.05
N ARG A 56 -5.96 5.72 -12.67
CA ARG A 56 -5.72 6.69 -13.75
C ARG A 56 -5.93 8.13 -13.31
N THR A 57 -6.58 8.36 -12.18
CA THR A 57 -6.88 9.70 -11.65
C THR A 57 -6.34 9.87 -10.23
N LEU A 58 -6.08 11.11 -9.83
CA LEU A 58 -5.69 11.45 -8.46
C LEU A 58 -6.76 11.02 -7.44
N GLU A 59 -8.03 11.14 -7.81
CA GLU A 59 -9.15 10.67 -6.96
C GLU A 59 -9.07 9.17 -6.69
N GLN A 60 -8.80 8.35 -7.71
CA GLN A 60 -8.64 6.90 -7.56
C GLN A 60 -7.43 6.56 -6.68
N ILE A 61 -6.34 7.31 -6.82
CA ILE A 61 -5.16 7.17 -5.96
C ILE A 61 -5.49 7.54 -4.51
N HIS A 62 -6.27 8.59 -4.28
CA HIS A 62 -6.72 8.97 -2.93
C HIS A 62 -7.63 7.92 -2.31
N GLN A 63 -8.65 7.46 -3.04
CA GLN A 63 -9.57 6.41 -2.58
C GLN A 63 -8.83 5.11 -2.22
N PHE A 64 -7.80 4.76 -3.00
CA PHE A 64 -6.93 3.63 -2.68
C PHE A 64 -6.21 3.83 -1.34
N HIS A 65 -5.55 4.98 -1.14
CA HIS A 65 -4.85 5.26 0.11
C HIS A 65 -5.79 5.35 1.33
N GLU A 66 -7.00 5.89 1.16
CA GLU A 66 -8.05 5.88 2.19
C GLU A 66 -8.45 4.46 2.58
N ALA A 67 -8.66 3.58 1.60
CA ALA A 67 -8.99 2.18 1.84
C ALA A 67 -7.86 1.44 2.58
N VAL A 68 -6.59 1.71 2.22
CA VAL A 68 -5.42 1.17 2.91
C VAL A 68 -5.36 1.68 4.35
N ALA A 69 -5.54 2.99 4.57
CA ALA A 69 -5.50 3.60 5.90
C ALA A 69 -6.60 3.03 6.82
N LYS A 70 -7.81 2.86 6.29
CA LYS A 70 -8.94 2.24 6.99
C LYS A 70 -8.62 0.81 7.40
N LYS A 71 -8.05 0.02 6.49
CA LYS A 71 -7.72 -1.39 6.77
C LYS A 71 -6.62 -1.55 7.81
N LEU A 72 -5.69 -0.61 7.87
CA LEU A 72 -4.62 -0.56 8.88
C LEU A 72 -5.05 0.04 10.22
N GLY A 73 -6.24 0.65 10.31
CA GLY A 73 -6.64 1.41 11.50
C GLY A 73 -5.78 2.66 11.74
N VAL A 74 -5.12 3.18 10.71
CA VAL A 74 -4.28 4.39 10.74
C VAL A 74 -5.00 5.59 10.15
N GLU A 75 -6.34 5.61 10.22
CA GLU A 75 -7.26 6.61 9.65
C GLU A 75 -7.00 8.07 10.07
N LYS A 76 -5.98 8.34 10.90
CA LYS A 76 -5.71 9.63 11.53
C LYS A 76 -5.45 10.82 10.58
N LEU A 77 -5.50 10.68 9.25
CA LEU A 77 -5.04 11.74 8.33
C LEU A 77 -5.93 12.11 7.12
N TYR A 78 -7.15 11.58 6.99
CA TYR A 78 -8.15 12.16 6.08
C TYR A 78 -9.23 12.98 6.81
N GLY A 79 -9.16 13.03 8.15
CA GLY A 79 -9.94 13.94 8.98
C GLY A 79 -9.41 15.37 8.84
N ARG A 80 -10.10 16.18 8.04
CA ARG A 80 -10.11 17.64 8.08
C ARG A 80 -9.96 18.13 9.53
N LYS A 81 -8.82 18.75 9.85
CA LYS A 81 -8.73 19.64 11.02
C LYS A 81 -9.69 20.80 10.77
N GLY A 82 -10.63 21.03 11.69
CA GLY A 82 -11.33 22.31 11.89
C GLY A 82 -12.38 22.66 10.85
#